data_AF-A0A920HRY8-F1
#
_entry.id   AF-A0A920HRY8-F1
#
_cell.length_a   1.000
_cell.length_b   1.000
_cell.length_c   1.000
_cell.angle_alpha   90.00
_cell.angle_beta   90.00
_cell.angle_gamma   90.00
#
_symmetry.space_group_name_H-M   'P 1'
#
loop_
_entity.id
_entity.type
_entity.pdbx_description
1 polymer ?
#
loop_
_entity_poly.entity_id
_entity_poly.type
_entity_poly.pdbx_seq_one_letter_code
_entity_poly.pdbx_strand_id
1 'polypeptide(L)' 'MSISGEIGFQLNIDKSNLNYSFLFGEDQGRYIISVEDKNLNDAIEYIKKSNISYLNIGKTNGKKLKSKR' A
#
# COMPACT_ATOMS: atom_id res chain seq x y z
N MET A 1 -10.36 1.96 -5.90
CA MET A 1 -9.15 1.37 -6.50
C MET A 1 -9.35 -0.10 -6.87
N SER A 2 -9.32 -1.06 -5.92
CA SER A 2 -9.42 -2.49 -6.29
C SER A 2 -10.77 -2.92 -6.85
N ILE A 3 -11.87 -2.65 -6.13
CA ILE A 3 -13.21 -3.06 -6.56
C ILE A 3 -13.58 -2.33 -7.86
N SER A 4 -13.42 -1.00 -7.87
CA SER A 4 -13.71 -0.16 -9.03
C SER A 4 -12.85 -0.45 -10.26
N GLY A 5 -11.61 -0.90 -10.06
CA GLY A 5 -10.66 -1.19 -11.13
C GLY A 5 -10.52 -2.68 -11.47
N GLU A 6 -11.28 -3.55 -10.81
CA GLU A 6 -11.12 -5.03 -10.89
C GLU A 6 -9.69 -5.55 -10.68
N ILE A 7 -8.90 -4.85 -9.86
CA ILE A 7 -7.47 -5.15 -9.63
C ILE A 7 -7.27 -5.70 -8.24
N GLY A 8 -6.66 -6.89 -8.16
CA GLY A 8 -6.19 -7.50 -6.92
C GLY A 8 -4.87 -6.90 -6.43
N PHE A 9 -4.47 -7.27 -5.22
CA PHE A 9 -3.18 -6.86 -4.65
C PHE A 9 -2.61 -7.92 -3.71
N GLN A 10 -1.30 -7.87 -3.56
CA GLN A 10 -0.55 -8.64 -2.61
C GLN A 10 0.02 -7.72 -1.54
N LEU A 11 -0.38 -7.94 -0.28
CA LEU A 11 0.21 -7.25 0.86
C LEU A 11 1.50 -7.93 1.30
N ASN A 12 2.54 -7.12 1.49
CA ASN A 12 3.82 -7.50 2.08
C ASN A 12 3.97 -6.79 3.43
N ILE A 13 3.13 -7.19 4.39
CA ILE A 13 3.16 -6.68 5.76
C ILE A 13 3.47 -7.85 6.67
N ASP A 14 4.34 -7.63 7.66
CA ASP A 14 4.64 -8.64 8.67
C ASP A 14 3.38 -8.94 9.50
N LYS A 15 2.90 -10.18 9.42
CA LYS A 15 1.68 -10.64 10.09
C LYS A 15 1.79 -10.63 11.60
N SER A 16 3.01 -10.73 12.14
CA SER A 16 3.23 -10.68 13.59
C SER A 16 2.84 -9.32 14.20
N ASN A 17 2.88 -8.25 13.39
CA ASN A 17 2.54 -6.88 13.79
C ASN A 17 1.21 -6.39 13.21
N LEU A 18 0.46 -7.25 12.52
CA LEU A 18 -0.83 -6.91 11.92
C LEU A 18 -1.93 -6.91 13.00
N ASN A 19 -2.08 -5.76 13.65
CA ASN A 19 -3.23 -5.49 14.51
C ASN A 19 -4.49 -5.26 13.65
N TYR A 20 -5.66 -5.67 14.12
CA TYR A 20 -6.95 -5.33 13.52
C TYR A 20 -7.10 -3.82 13.27
N SER A 21 -6.58 -2.98 14.17
CA SER A 21 -6.61 -1.53 14.00
C SER A 21 -5.79 -1.03 12.80
N PHE A 22 -4.77 -1.77 12.36
CA PHE A 22 -4.03 -1.43 11.15
C PHE A 22 -4.90 -1.59 9.89
N LEU A 23 -5.76 -2.61 9.86
CA LEU A 23 -6.64 -2.91 8.72
C LEU A 23 -7.98 -2.16 8.76
N PHE A 24 -8.55 -1.99 9.94
CA PHE A 24 -9.92 -1.52 10.14
C PHE A 24 -10.01 -0.21 10.94
N GLY A 25 -8.88 0.32 11.42
CA GLY A 25 -8.86 1.63 12.07
C GLY A 25 -9.11 2.73 11.05
N GLU A 26 -10.09 3.60 11.32
CA GLU A 26 -10.51 4.70 10.45
C GLU A 26 -9.83 6.03 10.80
N ASP A 27 -8.50 5.99 10.94
CA ASP A 27 -7.70 7.19 11.19
C ASP A 27 -7.63 8.09 9.94
N GLN A 28 -7.76 9.40 10.15
CA GLN A 28 -7.83 10.43 9.14
C GLN A 28 -6.43 10.79 8.58
N GLY A 29 -6.38 11.44 7.43
CA GLY A 29 -5.12 11.95 6.86
C GLY A 29 -4.20 10.88 6.25
N ARG A 30 -4.72 9.69 5.95
CA ARG A 30 -3.98 8.61 5.26
C ARG A 30 -4.49 8.43 3.83
N TYR A 31 -3.56 8.29 2.90
CA TYR A 31 -3.85 8.06 1.48
C TYR A 31 -3.16 6.79 1.00
N ILE A 32 -3.84 6.04 0.12
CA ILE A 32 -3.24 4.91 -0.59
C ILE A 32 -3.04 5.34 -2.05
N ILE A 33 -1.82 5.22 -2.54
CA ILE A 33 -1.46 5.45 -3.94
C ILE A 33 -0.89 4.18 -4.54
N SER A 34 -1.10 4.00 -5.84
CA SER A 34 -0.43 2.99 -6.65
C SER A 34 0.44 3.68 -7.69
N VAL A 35 1.69 3.23 -7.81
CA VAL A 35 2.67 3.79 -8.75
C VAL A 35 3.20 2.68 -9.63
N GLU A 36 3.49 2.99 -10.88
CA GLU A 36 4.18 2.05 -11.78
C GLU A 36 5.60 1.78 -11.26
N ASP A 37 6.09 0.55 -11.42
CA ASP A 37 7.39 0.13 -10.87
C ASP A 37 8.54 1.05 -11.31
N LYS A 38 8.53 1.52 -12.56
CA LYS A 38 9.55 2.45 -13.11
C LYS A 38 9.59 3.81 -12.40
N ASN A 39 8.49 4.22 -11.76
CA ASN A 39 8.35 5.52 -11.10
C ASN A 39 8.46 5.40 -9.57
N LEU A 40 8.64 4.19 -9.03
CA LEU A 40 8.60 3.96 -7.58
C LEU A 40 9.69 4.73 -6.83
N ASN A 41 10.92 4.72 -7.37
CA ASN A 41 12.04 5.40 -6.74
C ASN A 41 11.82 6.91 -6.70
N ASP A 42 11.41 7.51 -7.82
CA ASP A 42 11.14 8.94 -7.91
C ASP A 42 10.01 9.37 -6.96
N ALA A 43 8.95 8.58 -6.86
CA ALA A 43 7.85 8.83 -5.93
C ALA A 43 8.32 8.78 -4.47
N ILE A 44 9.14 7.78 -4.10
CA ILE A 44 9.71 7.66 -2.76
C ILE A 44 10.62 8.85 -2.44
N GLU A 45 11.46 9.27 -3.38
CA GLU A 45 12.31 10.45 -3.18
C GLU A 45 11.50 11.72 -2.97
N TYR A 46 10.45 11.92 -3.76
CA TYR A 46 9.55 13.07 -3.61
C TYR A 46 8.87 13.10 -2.24
N ILE A 47 8.34 11.97 -1.79
CA ILE A 47 7.70 11.82 -0.47
C ILE A 47 8.69 12.12 0.65
N LYS A 48 9.92 11.58 0.56
CA LYS A 48 10.99 11.86 1.53
C LYS A 48 11.36 13.34 1.58
N LYS A 49 11.54 13.98 0.42
CA LYS A 49 11.83 15.42 0.32
C LYS A 49 10.71 16.28 0.90
N SER A 50 9.47 15.81 0.82
CA SER A 50 8.29 16.49 1.36
C SER A 50 8.08 16.25 2.86
N ASN A 51 8.95 15.47 3.51
CA ASN A 51 8.85 15.10 4.92
C ASN A 51 7.51 14.41 5.28
N ILE A 52 6.97 13.62 4.35
CA ILE A 52 5.73 12.86 4.53
C ILE A 52 6.08 11.43 4.94
N SER A 53 5.46 10.95 6.01
CA SER A 53 5.59 9.54 6.41
C SER A 53 4.90 8.62 5.41
N TYR A 54 5.54 7.50 5.06
CA TYR A 54 4.98 6.53 4.12
C TYR A 54 5.32 5.10 4.50
N LEU A 55 4.54 4.17 3.95
CA LEU A 55 4.77 2.75 4.08
C LEU A 55 4.54 2.08 2.73
N ASN A 56 5.52 1.29 2.26
CA ASN A 56 5.30 0.42 1.11
C ASN A 56 4.65 -0.88 1.59
N ILE A 57 3.33 -1.01 1.35
CA ILE A 57 2.51 -2.10 1.88
C ILE A 57 2.35 -3.28 0.92
N GLY A 58 2.81 -3.18 -0.34
CA GLY A 58 2.64 -4.26 -1.31
C GLY A 58 2.58 -3.84 -2.77
N LYS A 59 2.03 -4.73 -3.59
CA LYS A 59 1.95 -4.56 -5.05
C LYS A 59 0.60 -5.02 -5.58
N THR A 60 0.04 -4.30 -6.54
CA THR A 60 -1.15 -4.73 -7.29
C THR A 60 -0.83 -5.92 -8.19
N ASN A 61 -1.68 -6.95 -8.22
CA ASN A 61 -1.51 -8.12 -9.08
C ASN A 61 -2.84 -8.86 -9.30
N GLY A 62 -3.11 -9.22 -10.56
CA GLY A 62 -4.25 -10.05 -10.96
C GLY A 62 -5.59 -9.48 -10.52
N LYS A 63 -6.56 -10.36 -10.25
CA LYS A 63 -7.92 -10.00 -9.81
C LYS A 63 -8.24 -10.39 -8.35
N LYS A 64 -7.27 -10.93 -7.61
CA LYS A 64 -7.49 -11.50 -6.27
C LYS A 64 -6.64 -10.81 -5.22
N LEU A 65 -7.18 -10.70 -4.01
CA LEU A 65 -6.42 -10.31 -2.82
C LEU A 65 -5.55 -11.49 -2.38
N LYS A 66 -4.26 -11.24 -2.16
CA LYS A 66 -3.28 -12.21 -1.65
C LYS A 66 -2.52 -11.59 -0.48
N SER A 67 -2.08 -12.43 0.45
CA SER A 67 -1.22 -12.01 1.56
C SER A 67 -0.03 -12.96 1.62
N LYS A 68 1.20 -12.41 1.63
CA LYS A 68 2.41 -13.24 1.77
C LYS A 68 2.43 -13.84 3.18
N ARG A 69 2.70 -15.14 3.30
CA ARG A 69 2.93 -15.80 4.59
C ARG A 69 4.33 -15.49 5.08
#